data_AF-A0A7S1FRQ2-F1
#
_entry.id   AF-A0A7S1FRQ2-F1
#
_cell.length_a   1.000
_cell.length_b   1.000
_cell.length_c   1.000
_cell.angle_alpha   90.00
_cell.angle_beta   90.00
_cell.angle_gamma   90.00
#
_symmetry.space_group_name_H-M   'P 1'
#
loop_
_entity.id
_entity.type
_entity.pdbx_description
1 polymer ?
#
loop_
_entity_poly.entity_id
_entity_poly.type
_entity_poly.pdbx_seq_one_letter_code
_entity_poly.pdbx_strand_id
1 'polypeptide(L)'
;ADALTTTGFIGLTNLVAGWIALPAMHLSGLETFELPPPSRSCWTVLVANALVEYSFDVSCAVAIYATSAVVTAVTAPLTIPLALLADGMIYGGGTGDMKKVGTGWDWGGAALILVGAVLLEIKPNLFSRKREKVFHSDLKESCILSESTRIHCV
;
A
#
# COMPACT_ATOMS: atom_id res chain seq x y z
N ALA A 1 11.33 13.36 14.50
CA ALA A 1 11.84 12.54 13.39
C ALA A 1 11.21 13.07 12.11
N ASP A 2 12.03 13.38 11.14
CA ASP A 2 11.64 13.75 9.79
C ASP A 2 10.90 12.59 9.10
N ALA A 3 9.92 12.89 8.24
CA ALA A 3 9.11 11.86 7.59
C ALA A 3 9.95 10.88 6.74
N LEU A 4 11.10 11.35 6.23
CA LEU A 4 12.02 10.59 5.40
C LEU A 4 12.77 9.50 6.18
N THR A 5 13.25 9.79 7.40
CA THR A 5 13.90 8.76 8.23
C THR A 5 12.93 7.65 8.65
N THR A 6 11.65 7.97 8.81
CA THR A 6 10.63 6.99 9.20
C THR A 6 10.33 6.00 8.06
N THR A 7 10.12 6.48 6.83
CA THR A 7 9.92 5.60 5.66
C THR A 7 11.19 4.84 5.29
N GLY A 8 12.37 5.45 5.45
CA GLY A 8 13.65 4.75 5.29
C GLY A 8 13.84 3.60 6.28
N PHE A 9 13.46 3.78 7.55
CA PHE A 9 13.56 2.73 8.56
C PHE A 9 12.57 1.58 8.30
N ILE A 10 11.36 1.87 7.82
CA ILE A 10 10.37 0.86 7.42
C ILE A 10 10.92 0.01 6.27
N GLY A 11 11.50 0.65 5.24
CA GLY A 11 12.13 -0.04 4.12
C GLY A 11 13.31 -0.91 4.55
N LEU A 12 14.18 -0.40 5.43
CA LEU A 12 15.30 -1.17 5.98
C LEU A 12 14.84 -2.36 6.82
N THR A 13 13.81 -2.16 7.64
CA THR A 13 13.23 -3.24 8.47
C THR A 13 12.59 -4.31 7.59
N ASN A 14 11.87 -3.92 6.53
CA ASN A 14 11.29 -4.86 5.57
C ASN A 14 12.36 -5.65 4.81
N LEU A 15 13.45 -4.98 4.39
CA LEU A 15 14.57 -5.64 3.73
C LEU A 15 15.24 -6.67 4.66
N VAL A 16 15.54 -6.28 5.91
CA VAL A 16 16.18 -7.17 6.88
C VAL A 16 15.25 -8.32 7.26
N ALA A 17 13.97 -8.05 7.54
CA ALA A 17 13.00 -9.07 7.92
C ALA A 17 12.73 -10.05 6.77
N GLY A 18 12.52 -9.55 5.54
CA GLY A 18 12.33 -10.37 4.35
C GLY A 18 13.56 -11.22 4.04
N TRP A 19 14.75 -10.64 4.15
CA TRP A 19 16.01 -11.35 3.92
C TRP A 19 16.33 -12.40 4.98
N ILE A 20 15.79 -12.28 6.21
CA ILE A 20 15.88 -13.32 7.23
C ILE A 20 14.82 -14.40 7.00
N ALA A 21 13.61 -14.02 6.60
CA ALA A 21 12.51 -14.94 6.35
C ALA A 21 12.80 -15.91 5.19
N LEU A 22 13.45 -15.45 4.13
CA LEU A 22 13.82 -16.28 2.97
C LEU A 22 14.69 -17.51 3.36
N PRO A 23 15.90 -17.36 3.95
CA PRO A 23 16.70 -18.48 4.39
C PRO A 23 16.06 -19.28 5.52
N ALA A 24 15.27 -18.64 6.41
CA ALA A 24 14.53 -19.36 7.44
C ALA A 24 13.53 -20.36 6.82
N MET A 25 12.84 -19.96 5.76
CA MET A 25 11.90 -20.82 5.04
C MET A 25 12.62 -21.95 4.29
N HIS A 26 13.81 -21.70 3.75
CA HIS A 26 14.65 -22.74 3.15
C HIS A 26 15.09 -23.79 4.17
N LEU A 27 15.54 -23.35 5.34
CA LEU A 27 16.00 -24.21 6.44
C LEU A 27 14.85 -25.04 7.04
N SER A 28 13.63 -24.51 7.03
CA SER A 28 12.43 -25.24 7.46
C SER A 28 11.92 -26.29 6.46
N GLY A 29 12.49 -26.35 5.26
CA GLY A 29 12.08 -27.30 4.21
C GLY A 29 10.67 -27.06 3.64
N LEU A 30 10.07 -25.89 3.91
CA LEU A 30 8.74 -25.52 3.42
C LEU A 30 8.77 -25.12 1.93
N GLU A 31 9.86 -24.50 1.47
CA GLU A 31 10.09 -24.18 0.06
C GLU A 31 11.55 -24.46 -0.33
N THR A 32 11.75 -25.26 -1.38
CA THR A 32 13.07 -25.48 -1.99
C THR A 32 13.38 -24.27 -2.87
N PHE A 33 14.33 -23.43 -2.46
CA PHE A 33 14.76 -22.28 -3.25
C PHE A 33 15.56 -22.76 -4.45
N GLU A 34 14.86 -22.97 -5.56
CA GLU A 34 15.47 -23.18 -6.86
C GLU A 34 15.37 -21.87 -7.65
N LEU A 35 16.51 -21.39 -8.16
CA LEU A 35 16.51 -20.22 -9.03
C LEU A 35 15.65 -20.54 -10.27
N PRO A 36 14.88 -19.56 -10.79
CA PRO A 36 14.08 -19.79 -11.99
C PRO A 36 14.97 -20.35 -13.10
N PRO A 37 14.50 -21.38 -13.84
CA PRO A 37 15.28 -21.99 -14.91
C PRO A 37 15.79 -20.91 -15.87
N PRO A 38 16.94 -21.11 -16.55
CA PRO A 38 17.62 -20.09 -17.37
C PRO A 38 16.88 -19.77 -18.69
N SER A 39 15.55 -19.69 -18.64
CA SER A 39 14.66 -19.16 -19.66
C SER A 39 14.71 -17.63 -19.62
N ARG A 40 15.12 -17.02 -20.74
CA ARG A 40 15.16 -15.56 -20.90
C ARG A 40 13.79 -14.91 -20.63
N SER A 41 12.70 -15.60 -20.95
CA SER A 41 11.33 -15.10 -20.74
C SER A 41 10.97 -14.99 -19.26
N CYS A 42 11.34 -15.99 -18.45
CA CYS A 42 11.06 -15.99 -17.02
C CYS A 42 11.79 -14.85 -16.30
N TRP A 43 13.07 -14.66 -16.61
CA TRP A 43 13.86 -13.54 -16.08
C TRP A 43 13.33 -12.18 -16.52
N THR A 44 12.82 -12.06 -17.75
CA THR A 44 12.25 -10.80 -18.25
C THR A 44 10.98 -10.44 -17.49
N VAL A 45 10.07 -11.40 -17.26
CA VAL A 45 8.84 -11.19 -16.49
C VAL A 45 9.17 -10.88 -15.02
N LEU A 46 10.14 -11.59 -14.44
CA LEU A 46 10.58 -11.36 -13.06
C LEU A 46 11.11 -9.94 -12.86
N VAL A 47 12.00 -9.49 -13.75
CA VAL A 47 12.57 -8.13 -13.69
C VAL A 47 11.50 -7.08 -13.97
N ALA A 48 10.62 -7.31 -14.93
CA ALA A 48 9.51 -6.39 -15.22
C ALA A 48 8.58 -6.24 -14.01
N ASN A 49 8.20 -7.34 -13.36
CA ASN A 49 7.37 -7.32 -12.17
C ASN A 49 8.08 -6.57 -11.02
N ALA A 50 9.35 -6.88 -10.78
CA ALA A 50 10.14 -6.22 -9.74
C ALA A 50 10.26 -4.70 -9.96
N LEU A 51 10.42 -4.26 -11.22
CA LEU A 51 10.50 -2.84 -11.55
C LEU A 51 9.16 -2.11 -11.35
N VAL A 52 8.04 -2.76 -11.70
CA VAL A 52 6.70 -2.20 -11.50
C VAL A 52 6.38 -2.09 -10.01
N GLU A 53 6.64 -3.16 -9.25
CA GLU A 53 6.43 -3.18 -7.79
C GLU A 53 7.28 -2.11 -7.10
N TYR A 54 8.57 -2.02 -7.47
CA TYR A 54 9.47 -1.00 -6.93
C TYR A 54 8.97 0.42 -7.25
N SER A 55 8.49 0.66 -8.46
CA SER A 55 7.94 1.95 -8.86
C SER A 55 6.66 2.29 -8.08
N PHE A 56 5.81 1.29 -7.82
CA PHE A 56 4.61 1.43 -7.00
C PHE A 56 4.94 1.82 -5.56
N ASP A 57 5.88 1.13 -4.92
CA ASP A 57 6.32 1.42 -3.55
C ASP A 57 6.91 2.84 -3.40
N VAL A 58 7.73 3.27 -4.36
CA VAL A 58 8.28 4.64 -4.38
C VAL A 58 7.16 5.68 -4.54
N SER A 59 6.18 5.42 -5.42
CA SER A 59 5.01 6.29 -5.57
C SER A 59 4.19 6.38 -4.29
N CYS A 60 4.00 5.24 -3.59
CA CYS A 60 3.34 5.19 -2.30
C CYS A 60 4.07 6.01 -1.23
N ALA A 61 5.41 5.96 -1.19
CA ALA A 61 6.21 6.78 -0.28
C ALA A 61 6.07 8.28 -0.57
N VAL A 62 6.07 8.68 -1.85
CA VAL A 62 5.84 10.07 -2.27
C VAL A 62 4.42 10.52 -1.95
N ALA A 63 3.40 9.67 -2.11
CA ALA A 63 2.01 9.98 -1.79
C ALA A 63 1.77 10.19 -0.28
N ILE A 64 2.45 9.42 0.58
CA ILE A 64 2.43 9.61 2.04
C ILE A 64 2.99 10.99 2.40
N TYR A 65 4.09 11.38 1.76
CA TYR A 65 4.72 12.69 1.97
C TYR A 65 3.86 13.84 1.44
N ALA A 66 3.23 13.67 0.28
CA ALA A 66 2.50 14.74 -0.39
C ALA A 66 1.06 14.94 0.13
N THR A 67 0.37 13.90 0.60
CA THR A 67 -1.09 13.97 0.89
C THR A 67 -1.47 13.38 2.25
N SER A 68 -1.28 12.08 2.47
CA SER A 68 -1.34 11.38 3.76
C SER A 68 -1.28 9.86 3.55
N ALA A 69 -0.89 9.12 4.59
CA ALA A 69 -0.93 7.65 4.58
C ALA A 69 -2.32 7.04 4.29
N VAL A 70 -3.40 7.82 4.48
CA VAL A 70 -4.77 7.37 4.20
C VAL A 70 -5.01 7.18 2.70
N VAL A 71 -4.50 8.06 1.85
CA VAL A 71 -4.69 7.96 0.39
C VAL A 71 -3.96 6.73 -0.16
N THR A 72 -2.71 6.52 0.27
CA THR A 72 -1.89 5.37 -0.10
C THR A 72 -2.53 4.03 0.31
N ALA A 73 -3.24 3.98 1.44
CA ALA A 73 -3.94 2.77 1.88
C ALA A 73 -5.13 2.40 0.99
N VAL A 74 -5.74 3.37 0.30
CA VAL A 74 -6.87 3.14 -0.62
C VAL A 74 -6.39 2.77 -2.01
N THR A 75 -5.21 3.26 -2.43
CA THR A 75 -4.64 2.92 -3.73
C THR A 75 -4.19 1.45 -3.81
N ALA A 76 -3.71 0.88 -2.69
CA ALA A 76 -3.27 -0.52 -2.63
C ALA A 76 -4.37 -1.54 -3.02
N PRO A 77 -5.58 -1.52 -2.46
CA PRO A 77 -6.64 -2.42 -2.88
C PRO A 77 -7.23 -2.06 -4.26
N LEU A 78 -7.04 -0.82 -4.76
CA LEU A 78 -7.52 -0.40 -6.07
C LEU A 78 -6.74 -1.06 -7.22
N THR A 79 -5.54 -1.58 -6.96
CA THR A 79 -4.78 -2.34 -7.95
C THR A 79 -5.44 -3.69 -8.27
N ILE A 80 -6.23 -4.24 -7.33
CA ILE A 80 -6.92 -5.53 -7.47
C ILE A 80 -7.97 -5.50 -8.60
N PRO A 81 -8.95 -4.56 -8.62
CA PRO A 81 -9.89 -4.47 -9.74
C PRO A 81 -9.18 -4.07 -11.05
N LEU A 82 -8.09 -3.28 -10.97
CA LEU A 82 -7.31 -2.92 -12.15
C LEU A 82 -6.61 -4.14 -12.78
N ALA A 83 -6.08 -5.05 -11.95
CA ALA A 83 -5.49 -6.31 -12.41
C ALA A 83 -6.55 -7.22 -13.05
N LEU A 84 -7.73 -7.35 -12.43
CA LEU A 84 -8.85 -8.10 -13.00
C LEU A 84 -9.28 -7.56 -14.38
N LEU A 85 -9.30 -6.24 -14.54
CA LEU A 85 -9.56 -5.60 -15.82
C LEU A 85 -8.44 -5.87 -16.83
N ALA A 86 -7.17 -5.76 -16.41
CA ALA A 86 -6.02 -6.04 -17.26
C ALA A 86 -6.02 -7.48 -17.78
N ASP A 87 -6.29 -8.45 -16.90
CA ASP A 87 -6.44 -9.86 -17.27
C ASP A 87 -7.61 -10.05 -18.25
N GLY A 88 -8.74 -9.40 -17.99
CA GLY A 88 -9.89 -9.42 -18.89
C GLY A 88 -9.59 -8.83 -20.27
N MET A 89 -8.76 -7.77 -20.35
CA MET A 89 -8.38 -7.14 -21.62
C MET A 89 -7.34 -7.93 -22.40
N ILE A 90 -6.33 -8.48 -21.71
CA ILE A 90 -5.22 -9.21 -22.33
C ILE A 90 -5.66 -10.60 -22.79
N TYR A 91 -6.44 -11.31 -21.96
CA TYR A 91 -6.90 -12.68 -22.25
C TYR A 91 -8.30 -12.74 -22.87
N GLY A 92 -9.08 -11.65 -22.85
CA GLY A 92 -10.43 -11.59 -23.44
C GLY A 92 -10.48 -11.56 -24.96
N GLY A 93 -9.34 -11.47 -25.65
CA GLY A 93 -9.24 -11.41 -27.12
C GLY A 93 -9.14 -12.77 -27.83
N GLY A 94 -8.90 -13.87 -27.12
CA GLY A 94 -8.77 -15.18 -27.77
C GLY A 94 -8.49 -16.31 -26.80
N THR A 95 -9.11 -17.46 -27.07
CA THR A 95 -8.93 -18.75 -26.37
C THR A 95 -9.67 -18.92 -25.03
N GLY A 96 -10.95 -19.29 -25.12
CA GLY A 96 -11.43 -20.60 -24.68
C GLY A 96 -11.57 -20.93 -23.19
N ASP A 97 -10.82 -20.31 -22.28
CA ASP A 97 -10.79 -20.70 -20.85
C ASP A 97 -11.36 -19.62 -19.90
N MET A 98 -12.22 -18.74 -20.42
CA MET A 98 -12.97 -17.75 -19.64
C MET A 98 -14.05 -18.34 -18.69
N LYS A 99 -14.03 -19.65 -18.40
CA LYS A 99 -15.05 -20.27 -17.52
C LYS A 99 -14.79 -20.11 -16.01
N LYS A 100 -13.69 -19.47 -15.59
CA LYS A 100 -13.42 -19.21 -14.16
C LYS A 100 -13.16 -17.75 -13.77
N VAL A 101 -12.92 -16.86 -14.73
CA VAL A 101 -12.86 -15.40 -14.50
C VAL A 101 -14.20 -14.84 -14.95
N GLY A 102 -15.19 -14.81 -14.05
CA GLY A 102 -16.58 -14.58 -14.45
C GLY A 102 -17.62 -15.26 -13.59
N THR A 103 -17.25 -15.73 -12.40
CA THR A 103 -18.28 -15.97 -11.39
C THR A 103 -18.74 -14.59 -10.94
N GLY A 104 -20.05 -14.32 -10.85
CA GLY A 104 -20.56 -12.99 -10.47
C GLY A 104 -19.99 -12.42 -9.15
N TRP A 105 -19.35 -13.26 -8.35
CA TRP A 105 -18.61 -12.90 -7.15
C TRP A 105 -17.32 -12.11 -7.39
N ASP A 106 -16.55 -12.40 -8.45
CA ASP A 106 -15.28 -11.71 -8.73
C ASP A 106 -15.52 -10.24 -9.07
N TRP A 107 -16.52 -10.01 -9.91
CA TRP A 107 -17.04 -8.68 -10.23
C TRP A 107 -17.73 -8.03 -9.04
N GLY A 108 -18.37 -8.82 -8.17
CA GLY A 108 -18.93 -8.35 -6.90
C GLY A 108 -17.85 -7.80 -5.95
N GLY A 109 -16.73 -8.50 -5.83
CA GLY A 109 -15.55 -8.04 -5.07
C GLY A 109 -14.93 -6.79 -5.67
N ALA A 110 -14.74 -6.75 -6.99
CA ALA A 110 -14.24 -5.56 -7.69
C ALA A 110 -15.17 -4.34 -7.49
N ALA A 111 -16.50 -4.54 -7.63
CA ALA A 111 -17.49 -3.50 -7.40
C ALA A 111 -17.48 -3.01 -5.95
N LEU A 112 -17.33 -3.91 -4.97
CA LEU A 112 -17.25 -3.54 -3.56
C LEU A 112 -16.03 -2.67 -3.25
N ILE A 113 -14.86 -3.00 -3.82
CA ILE A 113 -13.63 -2.21 -3.67
C ILE A 113 -13.82 -0.82 -4.32
N LEU A 114 -14.39 -0.76 -5.53
CA LEU A 114 -14.67 0.51 -6.22
C LEU A 114 -15.67 1.38 -5.44
N VAL A 115 -16.76 0.79 -4.93
CA VAL A 115 -17.73 1.49 -4.09
C VAL A 115 -17.05 2.02 -2.82
N GLY A 116 -16.18 1.21 -2.19
CA GLY A 116 -15.38 1.64 -1.05
C GLY A 116 -14.47 2.82 -1.36
N ALA A 117 -13.75 2.78 -2.49
CA ALA A 117 -12.89 3.87 -2.93
C ALA A 117 -13.68 5.17 -3.19
N VAL A 118 -14.79 5.09 -3.94
CA VAL A 118 -15.66 6.24 -4.22
C VAL A 118 -16.27 6.82 -2.93
N LEU A 119 -16.70 5.98 -1.99
CA LEU A 119 -17.22 6.43 -0.70
C LEU A 119 -16.16 7.20 0.10
N LEU A 120 -14.89 6.79 0.01
CA LEU A 120 -13.77 7.46 0.67
C LEU A 120 -13.39 8.78 -0.02
N GLU A 121 -13.52 8.87 -1.34
CA GLU A 121 -13.34 10.11 -2.12
C GLU A 121 -14.46 11.14 -1.90
N ILE A 122 -15.65 10.72 -1.48
CA ILE A 122 -16.74 11.62 -1.07
C ILE A 122 -16.54 12.13 0.37
N LYS A 123 -15.84 11.35 1.22
CA LYS A 123 -15.59 11.67 2.63
C LYS A 123 -14.31 12.47 3.00
N PRO A 124 -13.41 12.90 2.09
CA PRO A 124 -12.14 13.52 2.50
C PRO A 124 -12.37 14.87 3.17
N ASN A 125 -13.48 15.54 2.85
CA ASN A 125 -13.92 16.78 3.49
C ASN A 125 -14.20 16.60 5.00
N LEU A 126 -14.60 15.41 5.44
CA LEU A 126 -14.86 15.13 6.84
C LEU A 126 -13.58 14.81 7.60
N PHE A 127 -12.64 14.11 6.96
CA PHE A 127 -11.34 13.80 7.55
C PHE A 127 -10.49 15.05 7.72
N SER A 128 -10.51 15.96 6.74
CA SER A 128 -9.84 17.26 6.83
C SER A 128 -10.37 18.07 8.02
N ARG A 129 -11.71 18.16 8.16
CA ARG A 129 -12.36 18.88 9.26
C ARG A 129 -12.17 18.23 10.63
N LYS A 130 -11.99 16.89 10.70
CA LYS A 130 -11.72 16.18 11.94
C LYS A 130 -10.24 16.29 12.35
N ARG A 131 -9.31 16.22 11.39
CA ARG A 131 -7.88 16.49 11.63
C ARG A 131 -7.67 17.92 12.12
N GLU A 132 -8.35 18.90 11.52
CA GLU A 132 -8.31 20.30 11.95
C GLU A 132 -8.78 20.45 13.41
N LYS A 133 -9.91 19.83 13.78
CA LYS A 133 -10.42 19.87 15.17
C LYS A 133 -9.52 19.19 16.18
N VAL A 134 -8.91 18.06 15.83
CA VAL A 134 -7.97 17.35 16.70
C VAL A 134 -6.71 18.20 16.88
N PHE A 135 -6.13 18.70 15.78
CA PHE A 135 -4.96 19.57 15.82
C PHE A 135 -5.22 20.85 16.63
N HIS A 136 -6.41 21.44 16.51
CA HIS A 136 -6.81 22.63 17.28
C HIS A 136 -7.05 22.32 18.77
N SER A 137 -7.36 21.07 19.11
CA SER A 137 -7.49 20.60 20.51
C SER A 137 -6.10 20.38 21.13
N ASP A 138 -5.18 19.74 20.39
CA ASP A 138 -3.79 19.52 20.81
C ASP A 138 -3.04 20.85 21.02
N LEU A 139 -3.26 21.83 20.14
CA LEU A 139 -2.73 23.18 20.30
C LEU A 139 -3.28 23.89 21.56
N LYS A 140 -4.56 23.67 21.89
CA LYS A 140 -5.18 24.26 23.07
C LYS A 140 -4.62 23.67 24.36
N GLU A 141 -4.42 22.35 24.42
CA GLU A 141 -3.79 21.69 25.57
C GLU A 141 -2.32 22.11 25.73
N SER A 142 -1.57 22.24 24.62
CA SER A 142 -0.19 22.71 24.65
C SER A 142 -0.05 24.15 25.16
N CYS A 143 -1.00 25.04 24.81
CA CYS A 143 -1.01 26.41 25.29
C CYS A 143 -1.36 26.49 26.79
N ILE A 144 -2.33 25.69 27.27
CA ILE A 144 -2.70 25.62 28.69
C ILE A 144 -1.53 25.09 29.55
N LEU A 145 -0.79 24.08 29.07
CA LEU A 145 0.40 23.56 29.75
C LEU A 145 1.54 24.61 29.80
N SER A 146 1.71 25.38 28.73
CA SER A 146 2.68 26.49 28.69
C SER A 146 2.34 27.61 29.69
N GLU A 147 1.07 27.94 29.85
CA GLU A 147 0.62 28.97 30.81
C GLU A 147 0.67 28.48 32.26
N SER A 148 0.30 27.22 32.52
CA SER A 148 0.39 26.60 33.85
C SER A 148 1.84 26.43 34.34
N THR A 149 2.78 26.10 33.44
CA THR A 149 4.21 26.01 33.77
C THR A 149 4.83 27.38 34.03
N ARG A 150 4.31 28.44 33.39
CA ARG A 150 4.79 29.83 33.60
C ARG A 150 4.37 30.40 34.96
N ILE A 151 3.26 29.95 35.54
CA ILE A 151 2.77 30.40 36.85
C ILE A 151 3.50 29.70 38.01
N HIS A 152 4.03 28.49 37.79
CA HIS A 152 4.77 27.73 38.81
C HIS A 152 6.28 28.05 38.90
N CYS A 153 6.80 28.88 37.99
CA CYS A 153 8.21 29.24 37.89
C CYS A 153 8.51 30.72 38.26
N VAL A 154 7.56 31.41 38.89
CA VAL A 154 7.73 32.78 39.45
C VAL A 154 7.71 32.73 40.96
#